data_AF-A0A2E4DIN4-F1
#
_entry.id   AF-A0A2E4DIN4-F1
#
_cell.length_a   1.000
_cell.length_b   1.000
_cell.length_c   1.000
_cell.angle_alpha   90.00
_cell.angle_beta   90.00
_cell.angle_gamma   90.00
#
_symmetry.space_group_name_H-M   'P 1'
#
loop_
_entity.id
_entity.type
_entity.pdbx_description
1 polymer ?
#
loop_
_entity_poly.entity_id
_entity_poly.type
_entity_poly.pdbx_seq_one_letter_code
_entity_poly.pdbx_strand_id
1 'polypeptide(L)'
;MNYSKERKIIENRISTLQDKVVDHLRIEKDVDKFLDNTTLLDEWENIIPDAEYGIFVIAVLNNIRTKTVIDTIVDSILKIESTTKNNIPKSKRKTKQHPFC
;
A
#
# COMPACT_ATOMS: atom_id res chain seq x y z
N MET A 1 -16.90 17.63 3.44
CA MET A 1 -16.14 17.40 4.68
C MET A 1 -14.70 17.84 4.45
N ASN A 2 -14.08 18.58 5.38
CA ASN A 2 -12.69 19.00 5.25
C ASN A 2 -11.78 17.97 5.93
N TYR A 3 -11.29 16.98 5.17
CA TYR A 3 -10.46 15.90 5.67
C TYR A 3 -8.98 16.27 5.88
N SER A 4 -8.63 17.57 5.82
CA SER A 4 -7.22 17.99 5.82
C SER A 4 -6.47 17.59 7.10
N LYS A 5 -7.15 17.53 8.26
CA LYS A 5 -6.53 17.12 9.52
C LYS A 5 -6.39 15.61 9.61
N GLU A 6 -7.45 14.88 9.29
CA GLU A 6 -7.50 13.42 9.29
C GLU A 6 -6.48 12.85 8.32
N ARG A 7 -6.40 13.42 7.11
CA ARG A 7 -5.40 13.07 6.09
C ARG A 7 -3.98 13.14 6.65
N LYS A 8 -3.60 14.29 7.24
CA LYS A 8 -2.27 14.48 7.82
C LYS A 8 -1.97 13.48 8.94
N ILE A 9 -2.97 13.14 9.76
CA ILE A 9 -2.82 12.14 10.82
C ILE A 9 -2.51 10.76 10.20
N ILE A 10 -3.25 10.34 9.18
CA ILE A 10 -3.04 9.05 8.51
C ILE A 10 -1.67 9.03 7.80
N GLU A 11 -1.32 10.07 7.05
CA GLU A 11 -0.02 10.21 6.39
C GLU A 11 1.15 10.08 7.38
N ASN A 12 1.05 10.74 8.54
CA ASN A 12 2.05 10.64 9.59
C ASN A 12 2.12 9.24 10.21
N ARG A 13 0.98 8.57 10.40
CA ARG A 13 0.93 7.19 10.90
C ARG A 13 1.59 6.23 9.91
N ILE A 14 1.31 6.34 8.61
CA ILE A 14 1.94 5.54 7.57
C ILE A 14 3.46 5.78 7.56
N SER A 15 3.88 7.04 7.61
CA SER A 15 5.31 7.39 7.63
C SER A 15 6.03 6.81 8.86
N THR A 16 5.41 6.90 10.03
CA THR A 16 5.94 6.33 11.28
C THR A 16 6.05 4.81 11.22
N LEU A 17 5.06 4.15 10.63
CA LEU A 17 5.10 2.69 10.40
C LEU A 17 6.26 2.35 9.46
N GLN A 18 6.41 3.06 8.35
CA GLN A 18 7.49 2.84 7.39
C GLN A 18 8.87 3.00 8.03
N ASP A 19 9.06 4.01 8.89
CA ASP A 19 10.31 4.18 9.63
C ASP A 19 10.60 2.98 10.55
N LYS A 20 9.60 2.49 11.31
CA LYS A 20 9.74 1.30 12.17
C LYS A 20 10.09 0.05 11.36
N VAL A 21 9.43 -0.17 10.22
CA VAL A 21 9.67 -1.33 9.36
C VAL A 21 11.07 -1.26 8.75
N VAL A 22 11.49 -0.10 8.27
CA VAL A 22 12.86 0.11 7.78
C VAL A 22 13.90 -0.18 8.85
N ASP A 23 13.70 0.31 10.08
CA ASP A 23 14.64 0.09 11.17
C ASP A 23 14.70 -1.39 11.59
N HIS A 24 13.57 -2.10 11.58
CA HIS A 24 13.55 -3.54 11.81
C HIS A 24 14.28 -4.31 10.69
N LEU A 25 13.93 -4.03 9.43
CA LEU A 25 14.49 -4.70 8.26
C LEU A 25 15.97 -4.36 8.00
N ARG A 26 16.49 -3.29 8.62
CA ARG A 26 17.93 -3.00 8.66
C ARG A 26 18.72 -4.01 9.48
N ILE A 27 18.13 -4.51 10.56
CA ILE A 27 18.76 -5.46 11.50
C ILE A 27 18.55 -6.89 11.00
N GLU A 28 17.29 -7.24 10.72
CA GLU A 28 16.89 -8.54 10.21
C GLU A 28 16.31 -8.37 8.80
N LYS A 29 17.05 -8.79 7.77
CA LYS A 29 16.70 -8.52 6.36
C LYS A 29 15.69 -9.49 5.78
N ASP A 30 15.37 -10.56 6.50
CA ASP A 30 14.42 -11.56 6.06
C ASP A 30 12.98 -11.01 6.14
N VAL A 31 12.44 -10.67 4.98
CA VAL A 31 11.09 -10.09 4.84
C VAL A 31 10.02 -11.12 5.20
N ASP A 32 10.20 -12.39 4.83
CA ASP A 32 9.22 -13.43 5.11
C ASP A 32 9.14 -13.67 6.62
N LYS A 33 10.29 -13.77 7.28
CA LYS A 33 10.37 -13.86 8.74
C LYS A 33 9.80 -12.62 9.42
N PHE A 34 10.00 -11.42 8.89
CA PHE A 34 9.37 -10.22 9.43
C PHE A 34 7.84 -10.33 9.36
N LEU A 35 7.29 -10.71 8.20
CA LEU A 35 5.85 -10.84 8.01
C LEU A 35 5.24 -11.92 8.91
N ASP A 36 5.93 -13.04 9.10
CA ASP A 36 5.45 -14.14 9.94
C ASP A 36 5.37 -13.77 11.44
N ASN A 37 6.15 -12.79 11.89
CA ASN A 37 6.32 -12.48 13.32
C ASN A 37 5.84 -11.07 13.73
N THR A 38 5.48 -10.22 12.77
CA THR A 38 5.08 -8.84 13.05
C THR A 38 3.58 -8.71 13.28
N THR A 39 3.19 -7.84 14.19
CA THR A 39 1.79 -7.41 14.40
C THR A 39 1.57 -5.95 13.98
N LEU A 40 2.59 -5.34 13.36
CA LEU A 40 2.57 -3.93 12.97
C LEU A 40 1.56 -3.61 11.86
N LEU A 41 1.18 -4.63 11.07
CA LEU A 41 0.29 -4.48 9.92
C LEU A 41 -1.17 -4.83 10.25
N ASP A 42 -1.42 -5.65 11.28
CA ASP A 42 -2.74 -6.17 11.66
C ASP A 42 -3.79 -5.07 11.86
N GLU A 43 -3.39 -3.93 12.45
CA GLU A 43 -4.32 -2.82 12.67
C GLU A 43 -4.82 -2.22 11.35
N TRP A 44 -4.02 -2.30 10.27
CA TRP A 44 -4.33 -1.71 8.98
C TRP A 44 -5.23 -2.59 8.12
N GLU A 45 -5.29 -3.90 8.37
CA GLU A 45 -6.20 -4.83 7.67
C GLU A 45 -7.67 -4.43 7.82
N ASN A 46 -8.03 -3.87 8.96
CA ASN A 46 -9.39 -3.44 9.24
C ASN A 46 -9.69 -2.00 8.78
N ILE A 47 -8.65 -1.23 8.41
CA ILE A 47 -8.74 0.19 8.08
C ILE A 47 -8.68 0.40 6.56
N ILE A 48 -7.79 -0.32 5.89
CA ILE A 48 -7.55 -0.20 4.45
C ILE A 48 -8.44 -1.21 3.73
N PRO A 49 -9.13 -0.82 2.65
CA PRO A 49 -9.91 -1.79 1.87
C PRO A 49 -9.00 -2.85 1.22
N ASP A 50 -9.51 -4.08 1.10
CA ASP A 50 -8.76 -5.24 0.57
C ASP A 50 -8.06 -4.97 -0.77
N ALA A 51 -8.71 -4.20 -1.66
CA ALA A 51 -8.18 -3.87 -2.98
C ALA A 51 -6.89 -3.03 -2.92
N GLU A 52 -6.73 -2.20 -1.88
CA GLU A 52 -5.58 -1.33 -1.69
C GLU A 52 -4.60 -1.85 -0.62
N TYR A 53 -5.00 -2.83 0.20
CA TYR A 53 -4.15 -3.36 1.27
C TYR A 53 -2.84 -3.96 0.74
N GLY A 54 -2.88 -4.71 -0.37
CA GLY A 54 -1.66 -5.24 -1.00
C GLY A 54 -0.70 -4.14 -1.47
N ILE A 55 -1.22 -3.02 -1.98
CA ILE A 55 -0.42 -1.86 -2.39
C ILE A 55 0.25 -1.24 -1.17
N PHE A 56 -0.49 -1.11 -0.07
CA PHE A 56 0.02 -0.61 1.20
C PHE A 56 1.15 -1.48 1.76
N VAL A 57 0.97 -2.80 1.83
CA VAL A 57 2.00 -3.72 2.33
C VAL A 57 3.28 -3.61 1.51
N ILE A 58 3.18 -3.64 0.17
CA ILE A 58 4.34 -3.48 -0.71
C ILE A 58 5.01 -2.13 -0.50
N ALA A 59 4.23 -1.05 -0.36
CA ALA A 59 4.76 0.29 -0.12
C ALA A 59 5.48 0.42 1.22
N VAL A 60 4.98 -0.24 2.27
CA VAL A 60 5.61 -0.24 3.59
C VAL A 60 6.93 -1.02 3.58
N LEU A 61 6.91 -2.25 3.07
CA LEU A 61 8.09 -3.12 3.03
C LEU A 61 9.23 -2.54 2.19
N ASN A 62 8.89 -1.89 1.07
CA ASN A 62 9.87 -1.26 0.17
C ASN A 62 10.16 0.21 0.49
N ASN A 63 9.59 0.73 1.58
CA ASN A 63 9.74 2.14 1.98
C ASN A 63 9.39 3.15 0.87
N ILE A 64 8.33 2.88 0.10
CA ILE A 64 7.84 3.76 -0.97
C ILE A 64 7.09 4.94 -0.33
N ARG A 65 7.67 6.14 -0.45
CA ARG A 65 7.13 7.41 0.12
C ARG A 65 6.59 8.37 -0.94
N THR A 66 6.43 7.90 -2.17
CA THR A 66 5.97 8.74 -3.26
C THR A 66 4.57 9.27 -2.96
N LYS A 67 4.39 10.59 -3.06
CA LYS A 67 3.14 11.28 -2.75
C LYS A 67 1.93 10.62 -3.41
N THR A 68 2.01 10.25 -4.68
CA THR A 68 0.92 9.58 -5.41
C THR A 68 0.47 8.27 -4.75
N VAL A 69 1.41 7.45 -4.27
CA VAL A 69 1.09 6.16 -3.62
C VAL A 69 0.46 6.40 -2.26
N ILE A 70 1.06 7.29 -1.45
CA ILE A 70 0.54 7.64 -0.12
C ILE A 70 -0.86 8.27 -0.25
N ASP A 71 -1.05 9.20 -1.19
CA ASP A 71 -2.34 9.83 -1.45
C ASP A 71 -3.40 8.79 -1.84
N THR A 72 -3.05 7.82 -2.70
CA THR A 72 -3.98 6.74 -3.11
C THR A 72 -4.44 5.90 -1.91
N ILE A 73 -3.52 5.55 -1.01
CA ILE A 73 -3.83 4.76 0.20
C ILE A 73 -4.68 5.61 1.17
N VAL A 74 -4.34 6.89 1.35
CA VAL A 74 -5.10 7.74 2.28
C VAL A 74 -6.48 8.07 1.72
N ASP A 75 -6.61 8.27 0.41
CA ASP A 75 -7.89 8.47 -0.26
C ASP A 75 -8.80 7.23 -0.13
N SER A 76 -8.25 6.02 -0.23
CA SER A 76 -9.03 4.79 -0.05
C SER A 76 -9.54 4.62 1.38
N ILE A 77 -8.73 4.95 2.39
CA ILE A 77 -9.14 4.95 3.80
C ILE A 77 -10.24 5.98 4.06
N LEU A 78 -10.10 7.19 3.51
CA LEU A 78 -11.07 8.27 3.66
C LEU A 78 -12.31 8.10 2.77
N LYS A 79 -12.36 7.05 1.95
CA LYS A 79 -13.42 6.78 0.95
C LYS A 79 -13.67 8.00 0.05
N ILE A 80 -12.60 8.73 -0.27
CA ILE A 80 -12.66 9.84 -1.20
C ILE A 80 -12.73 9.21 -2.58
N GLU A 81 -13.87 9.36 -3.26
CA GLU A 81 -13.97 8.97 -4.65
C GLU A 81 -12.93 9.77 -5.44
N SER A 82 -11.84 9.12 -5.83
CA SER A 82 -10.91 9.71 -6.78
C SER A 82 -11.69 9.90 -8.08
N THR A 83 -11.86 11.15 -8.50
CA THR A 83 -12.43 11.48 -9.81
C THR A 83 -11.59 10.92 -10.96
N THR A 84 -10.40 10.41 -10.66
CA THR A 84 -9.55 9.62 -11.53
C THR A 84 -10.09 8.20 -11.71
N LYS A 85 -11.20 8.07 -12.44
CA LYS A 85 -11.51 6.83 -13.15
C LYS A 85 -10.36 6.57 -14.12
N ASN A 86 -9.38 5.79 -13.68
CA ASN A 86 -8.36 5.24 -14.55
C ASN A 86 -9.06 4.35 -15.58
N ASN A 87 -9.42 4.94 -16.72
CA ASN A 87 -9.62 4.24 -17.98
C ASN A 87 -8.26 3.62 -18.34
N ILE A 88 -7.89 2.52 -17.68
CA ILE A 88 -6.85 1.63 -18.21
C ILE A 88 -7.49 1.03 -19.46
N PRO A 89 -7.01 1.36 -20.68
CA PRO A 89 -7.46 0.63 -21.84
C PRO A 89 -6.99 -0.81 -21.61
N LYS A 90 -7.94 -1.74 -21.50
CA LYS A 90 -7.62 -3.17 -21.52
C LYS A 90 -6.96 -3.46 -22.86
N SER A 91 -5.64 -3.32 -22.94
CA SER A 91 -4.89 -3.80 -24.09
C SER A 91 -5.09 -5.30 -24.13
N LYS A 92 -5.91 -5.76 -25.06
CA LYS A 92 -6.09 -7.18 -25.38
C LYS A 92 -4.73 -7.75 -25.73
N ARG A 93 -3.99 -8.29 -24.75
CA ARG A 93 -2.84 -9.15 -25.02
C ARG A 93 -3.43 -10.41 -25.63
N LYS A 94 -3.28 -10.55 -26.95
CA LYS A 94 -3.48 -11.82 -27.65
C LYS A 94 -2.66 -12.86 -26.90
N THR A 95 -3.32 -13.89 -26.38
CA THR A 95 -2.68 -15.08 -25.87
C THR A 95 -1.89 -15.71 -27.01
N LYS A 96 -0.58 -15.43 -27.09
CA LYS A 96 0.31 -16.35 -27.79
C LYS A 96 0.36 -17.59 -26.90
N GLN A 97 -0.23 -18.68 -27.40
CA GLN A 97 -0.06 -20.01 -26.84
C GLN A 97 1.42 -20.24 -26.51
N HIS A 98 1.65 -20.89 -25.38
CA HIS A 98 2.98 -21.29 -24.94
C HIS A 98 3.52 -22.37 -25.91
N PRO A 99 4.80 -22.32 -26.33
CA PRO A 99 5.36 -23.22 -27.34
C PRO A 99 5.65 -24.65 -26.85
N PHE A 100 5.05 -25.08 -25.74
CA PHE A 100 5.23 -26.42 -25.16
C PHE A 100 3.91 -27.16 -24.92
N CYS A 101 2.87 -26.81 -25.67
CA CYS A 101 1.69 -27.65 -25.86
C CYS A 101 1.56 -28.03 -27.33
#